data_AF-A0A4Y2FIS5-F1
#
_entry.id   AF-A0A4Y2FIS5-F1
#
_cell.length_a   1.000
_cell.length_b   1.000
_cell.length_c   1.000
_cell.angle_alpha   90.00
_cell.angle_beta   90.00
_cell.angle_gamma   90.00
#
_symmetry.space_group_name_H-M   'P 1'
#
loop_
_entity.id
_entity.type
_entity.pdbx_description
1 polymer ?
#
loop_
_entity_poly.entity_id
_entity_poly.type
_entity_poly.pdbx_seq_one_letter_code
_entity_poly.pdbx_strand_id
1 'polypeptide(L)'
;MSSDGLVGKFREETVGSLPPLHKSEVVLHGIFPTVTPVVTKVLPAVRTLDRFDIFDRAGAAIVSTALQDVAIISENNVLNVVDRYKIRRGRTKARTTLLSQVIKDYDLDQFGLYFDGRKDRTLSMEDNRRKVIIEEHISLVKEPGSEYIGHVSVNFGRAQIIGNNIYSFFLMR
;
A
#
# COMPACT_ATOMS: atom_id res chain seq x y z
N MET A 1 20.99 78.34 66.49
CA MET A 1 19.78 78.67 65.70
C MET A 1 19.58 77.48 64.76
N SER A 2 19.02 76.36 65.23
CA SER A 2 17.58 76.07 65.36
C SER A 2 16.82 76.34 64.07
N SER A 3 16.46 75.24 63.39
CA SER A 3 15.12 75.06 62.86
C SER A 3 14.79 73.57 62.98
N ASP A 4 13.73 73.34 63.74
CA ASP A 4 13.24 72.07 64.25
C ASP A 4 12.38 71.33 63.22
N GLY A 5 12.17 70.05 63.48
CA GLY A 5 11.37 69.16 62.65
C GLY A 5 9.86 69.32 62.82
N LEU A 6 9.11 68.67 61.94
CA LEU A 6 7.75 68.22 62.21
C LEU A 6 7.46 66.95 61.41
N VAL A 7 7.48 65.86 62.17
CA VAL A 7 7.08 64.50 61.82
C VAL A 7 5.55 64.46 61.77
N GLY A 8 4.97 64.15 60.61
CA GLY A 8 3.55 63.82 60.46
C GLY A 8 3.33 62.31 60.56
N LYS A 9 2.59 61.87 61.59
CA LYS A 9 2.23 60.48 61.88
C LYS A 9 1.00 60.00 61.07
N PHE A 10 1.09 58.75 60.60
CA PHE A 10 0.08 57.69 60.49
C PHE A 10 -1.33 57.97 59.93
N ARG A 11 -1.69 57.23 58.88
CA ARG A 11 -2.79 56.25 58.89
C ARG A 11 -2.64 55.24 57.74
N GLU A 12 -2.44 53.97 58.10
CA GLU A 12 -2.73 52.83 57.23
C GLU A 12 -4.26 52.71 57.10
N GLU A 13 -4.78 52.82 55.88
CA GLU A 13 -6.10 52.28 55.54
C GLU A 13 -5.89 51.07 54.64
N THR A 14 -6.28 49.93 55.20
CA THR A 14 -6.33 48.63 54.57
C THR A 14 -7.59 48.50 53.69
N VAL A 15 -7.51 47.51 52.80
CA VAL A 15 -8.61 46.72 52.21
C VAL A 15 -8.98 47.05 50.76
N GLY A 16 -8.56 46.12 49.89
CA GLY A 16 -9.05 45.92 48.54
C GLY A 16 -8.32 44.77 47.85
N SER A 17 -8.05 43.65 48.54
CA SER A 17 -7.43 42.48 47.93
C SER A 17 -8.39 41.83 46.94
N LEU A 18 -8.04 41.88 45.65
CA LEU A 18 -8.65 41.03 44.63
C LEU A 18 -8.50 39.55 45.07
N PRO A 19 -9.55 38.72 44.92
CA PRO A 19 -9.42 37.30 45.25
C PRO A 19 -8.34 36.67 44.34
N PRO A 20 -7.53 35.73 44.86
CA PRO A 20 -6.54 35.04 44.05
C PRO A 20 -7.25 34.33 42.89
N LEU A 21 -6.82 34.60 41.66
CA LEU A 21 -7.20 33.81 40.51
C LEU A 21 -6.73 32.38 40.78
N HIS A 22 -7.68 31.50 41.07
CA HIS A 22 -7.47 30.09 41.30
C HIS A 22 -6.71 29.52 40.10
N LYS A 23 -5.41 29.24 40.28
CA LYS A 23 -4.63 28.45 39.34
C LYS A 23 -5.25 27.06 39.37
N SER A 24 -6.15 26.78 38.44
CA SER A 24 -6.53 25.41 38.13
C SER A 24 -5.31 24.75 37.52
N GLU A 25 -4.45 24.21 38.38
CA GLU A 25 -3.47 23.20 38.02
C GLU A 25 -4.27 22.00 37.53
N VAL A 26 -4.40 21.88 36.20
CA VAL A 26 -4.98 20.69 35.58
C VAL A 26 -3.96 19.59 35.80
N VAL A 27 -4.09 18.88 36.93
CA VAL A 27 -3.34 17.67 37.22
C VAL A 27 -3.79 16.61 36.22
N LEU A 28 -3.10 16.55 35.08
CA LEU A 28 -3.22 15.44 34.14
C LEU A 28 -2.57 14.23 34.79
N HIS A 29 -3.38 13.47 35.51
CA HIS A 29 -2.98 12.21 36.10
C HIS A 29 -2.71 11.19 34.99
N GLY A 30 -1.42 11.00 34.68
CA GLY A 30 -0.83 9.75 34.21
C GLY A 30 -1.34 9.17 32.89
N ILE A 31 -0.53 9.29 31.84
CA ILE A 31 0.38 8.24 31.33
C ILE A 31 1.27 8.96 30.30
N PHE A 32 2.48 9.37 30.71
CA PHE A 32 3.49 9.71 29.72
C PHE A 32 3.99 8.39 29.13
N PRO A 33 3.79 8.11 27.82
CA PRO A 33 4.34 6.90 27.23
C PRO A 33 5.86 6.95 27.36
N THR A 34 6.42 5.89 27.91
CA THR A 34 7.87 5.63 27.96
C THR A 34 8.47 5.95 26.60
N VAL A 35 9.36 6.95 26.54
CA VAL A 35 10.07 7.35 25.32
C VAL A 35 11.15 6.30 25.03
N THR A 36 10.72 5.10 24.62
CA THR A 36 11.58 4.24 23.82
C THR A 36 11.97 5.02 22.55
N PRO A 37 13.17 4.86 21.99
CA PRO A 37 13.49 5.42 20.69
C PRO A 37 12.55 4.78 19.66
N VAL A 38 11.41 5.44 19.44
CA VAL A 38 10.39 5.03 18.49
C VAL A 38 11.03 5.21 17.13
N VAL A 39 11.59 4.14 16.58
CA VAL A 39 11.73 4.01 15.14
C VAL A 39 10.31 4.13 14.61
N THR A 40 9.92 5.33 14.18
CA THR A 40 8.56 5.64 13.73
C THR A 40 8.25 4.71 12.56
N LYS A 41 7.49 3.66 12.85
CA LYS A 41 7.01 2.72 11.83
C LYS A 41 5.98 3.49 11.01
N VAL A 42 6.42 4.13 9.92
CA VAL A 42 5.56 4.87 8.98
C VAL A 42 4.62 3.96 8.17
N LEU A 43 4.69 2.64 8.36
CA LEU A 43 3.93 1.67 7.57
C LEU A 43 2.39 1.85 7.65
N PRO A 44 1.77 2.07 8.83
CA PRO A 44 0.32 2.31 8.91
C PRO A 44 -0.07 3.59 8.19
N ALA A 45 0.69 4.67 8.39
CA ALA A 45 0.47 5.95 7.72
C ALA A 45 0.57 5.79 6.20
N VAL A 46 1.60 5.10 5.70
CA VAL A 46 1.77 4.83 4.26
C VAL A 46 0.58 4.11 3.64
N ARG A 47 0.00 3.12 4.33
CA ARG A 47 -1.20 2.41 3.82
C ARG A 47 -2.39 3.36 3.70
N THR A 48 -2.59 4.24 4.69
CA THR A 48 -3.65 5.24 4.62
C THR A 48 -3.41 6.28 3.51
N LEU A 49 -2.15 6.71 3.32
CA LEU A 49 -1.79 7.64 2.25
C LEU A 49 -2.05 7.05 0.86
N ASP A 50 -1.77 5.76 0.66
CA ASP A 50 -2.06 5.04 -0.59
C ASP A 50 -3.57 4.89 -0.83
N ARG A 51 -4.37 4.67 0.23
CA ARG A 51 -5.83 4.55 0.11
C ARG A 51 -6.51 5.84 -0.38
N PHE A 52 -5.91 6.99 -0.07
CA PHE A 52 -6.42 8.32 -0.43
C PHE A 52 -5.59 8.98 -1.55
N ASP A 53 -4.69 8.24 -2.20
CA ASP A 53 -3.82 8.74 -3.27
C ASP A 53 -3.05 10.03 -2.90
N ILE A 54 -2.65 10.16 -1.64
CA ILE A 54 -1.97 11.36 -1.14
C ILE A 54 -0.54 11.40 -1.66
N PHE A 55 -0.12 12.54 -2.21
CA PHE A 55 1.25 12.75 -2.67
C PHE A 55 2.27 12.68 -1.51
N ASP A 56 3.47 12.14 -1.78
CA ASP A 56 4.49 11.91 -0.74
C ASP A 56 4.82 13.16 0.09
N ARG A 57 4.83 14.35 -0.54
CA ARG A 57 5.16 15.61 0.15
C ARG A 57 4.04 16.04 1.09
N ALA A 58 2.78 15.90 0.66
CA ALA A 58 1.62 16.16 1.51
C ALA A 58 1.54 15.14 2.65
N GLY A 59 1.78 13.86 2.36
CA GLY A 59 1.83 12.81 3.37
C GLY A 59 2.93 13.02 4.41
N ALA A 60 4.11 13.47 3.98
CA ALA A 60 5.20 13.83 4.89
C ALA A 60 4.82 14.97 5.85
N ALA A 61 4.14 16.01 5.34
CA ALA A 61 3.65 17.10 6.17
C ALA A 61 2.61 16.61 7.19
N ILE A 62 1.57 15.88 6.74
CA ILE A 62 0.51 15.35 7.60
C ILE A 62 1.07 14.45 8.71
N VAL A 63 1.99 13.55 8.37
CA VAL A 63 2.59 12.65 9.36
C VAL A 63 3.50 13.42 10.31
N SER A 64 4.25 14.41 9.82
CA SER A 64 5.12 15.21 10.68
C SER A 64 4.33 16.11 11.63
N THR A 65 3.23 16.71 11.19
CA THR A 65 2.35 17.51 12.08
C THR A 65 1.70 16.62 13.13
N ALA A 66 1.16 15.46 12.74
CA ALA A 66 0.58 14.52 13.70
C ALA A 66 1.60 14.03 14.75
N LEU A 67 2.87 13.88 14.36
CA LEU A 67 3.96 13.51 15.27
C LEU A 67 4.41 14.67 16.19
N GLN A 68 4.23 15.93 15.77
CA GLN A 68 4.41 17.10 16.62
C GLN A 68 3.30 17.19 17.67
N ASP A 69 2.04 16.93 17.28
CA ASP A 69 0.88 16.97 18.18
C ASP A 69 1.01 15.98 19.35
N VAL A 70 1.61 14.81 19.11
CA VAL A 70 1.89 13.80 20.14
C VAL A 70 3.25 13.97 20.83
N ALA A 71 3.91 15.13 20.65
CA ALA A 71 5.19 15.49 21.25
C ALA A 71 6.36 14.51 20.96
N ILE A 72 6.30 13.75 19.86
CA ILE A 72 7.39 12.87 19.40
C ILE A 72 8.44 13.67 18.63
N ILE A 73 7.98 14.67 17.87
CA ILE A 73 8.82 15.66 17.20
C ILE A 73 8.64 16.98 17.93
N SER A 74 9.74 17.69 18.14
CA SER A 74 9.75 19.07 18.65
C SER A 74 10.70 19.90 17.80
N GLU A 75 10.60 21.22 17.84
CA GLU A 75 11.54 22.13 17.19
C GLU A 75 13.00 21.83 17.55
N ASN A 76 13.23 21.37 18.79
CA ASN A 76 14.56 21.03 19.29
C ASN A 76 14.98 19.58 19.00
N ASN A 77 14.09 18.72 18.49
CA ASN A 77 14.37 17.30 18.23
C ASN A 77 13.82 16.86 16.86
N VAL A 78 14.69 16.95 15.85
CA VAL A 78 14.36 16.73 14.43
C VAL A 78 14.62 15.29 13.97
N LEU A 79 15.10 14.40 14.84
CA LEU A 79 15.55 13.05 14.46
C LEU A 79 14.42 12.20 13.83
N ASN A 80 13.19 12.39 14.31
CA ASN A 80 12.02 11.61 13.90
C ASN A 80 11.16 12.29 12.83
N VAL A 81 11.60 13.42 12.26
CA VAL A 81 10.86 14.10 11.18
C VAL A 81 10.64 13.18 9.99
N VAL A 82 9.41 13.15 9.49
CA VAL A 82 9.02 12.32 8.36
C VAL A 82 9.12 13.14 7.10
N ASP A 83 10.20 12.95 6.35
CA ASP A 83 10.39 13.55 5.04
C ASP A 83 9.72 12.74 3.92
N ARG A 84 9.71 13.33 2.71
CA ARG A 84 9.19 12.70 1.49
C ARG A 84 9.85 11.34 1.19
N TYR A 85 11.15 11.22 1.43
CA TYR A 85 11.94 10.03 1.14
C TYR A 85 11.62 8.89 2.10
N LYS A 86 11.32 9.17 3.37
CA LYS A 86 10.83 8.21 4.37
C LYS A 86 9.47 7.65 3.96
N ILE A 87 8.55 8.50 3.47
CA ILE A 87 7.25 8.06 2.92
C ILE A 87 7.47 7.18 1.69
N ARG A 88 8.29 7.62 0.73
CA ARG A 88 8.58 6.85 -0.49
C ARG A 88 9.18 5.49 -0.18
N ARG A 89 10.15 5.43 0.74
CA ARG A 89 10.74 4.16 1.21
C ARG A 89 9.72 3.27 1.89
N GLY A 90 8.85 3.85 2.72
CA GLY A 90 7.75 3.12 3.36
C GLY A 90 6.78 2.53 2.34
N ARG A 91 6.42 3.29 1.29
CA ARG A 91 5.59 2.84 0.16
C ARG A 91 6.23 1.69 -0.60
N THR A 92 7.49 1.83 -0.99
CA THR A 92 8.22 0.75 -1.67
C THR A 92 8.24 -0.50 -0.81
N LYS A 93 8.58 -0.39 0.48
CA LYS A 93 8.59 -1.55 1.39
C LYS A 93 7.20 -2.20 1.51
N ALA A 94 6.15 -1.40 1.69
CA ALA A 94 4.77 -1.89 1.79
C ALA A 94 4.36 -2.65 0.53
N ARG A 95 4.63 -2.08 -0.65
CA ARG A 95 4.32 -2.68 -1.95
C ARG A 95 5.15 -3.93 -2.20
N THR A 96 6.45 -3.94 -1.91
CA THR A 96 7.28 -5.14 -2.04
C THR A 96 6.80 -6.26 -1.13
N THR A 97 6.40 -5.96 0.11
CA THR A 97 5.82 -6.97 1.01
C THR A 97 4.50 -7.52 0.45
N LEU A 98 3.60 -6.65 -0.04
CA LEU A 98 2.36 -7.08 -0.69
C LEU A 98 2.63 -7.93 -1.92
N LEU A 99 3.52 -7.50 -2.81
CA LEU A 99 3.92 -8.26 -3.99
C LEU A 99 4.53 -9.60 -3.60
N SER A 100 5.39 -9.67 -2.57
CA SER A 100 5.96 -10.94 -2.13
C SER A 100 4.92 -11.90 -1.52
N GLN A 101 3.86 -11.37 -0.91
CA GLN A 101 2.74 -12.18 -0.44
C GLN A 101 1.90 -12.67 -1.62
N VAL A 102 1.56 -11.75 -2.53
CA VAL A 102 0.85 -12.07 -3.77
C VAL A 102 1.62 -13.11 -4.58
N ILE A 103 2.94 -13.00 -4.73
CA ILE A 103 3.79 -13.97 -5.44
C ILE A 103 3.89 -15.31 -4.71
N LYS A 104 3.65 -15.38 -3.39
CA LYS A 104 3.54 -16.66 -2.68
C LYS A 104 2.16 -17.28 -2.82
N ASP A 105 1.13 -16.44 -2.95
CA ASP A 105 -0.25 -16.86 -3.18
C ASP A 105 -0.47 -17.27 -4.66
N TYR A 106 0.31 -16.69 -5.59
CA TYR A 106 0.57 -17.26 -6.90
C TYR A 106 1.55 -18.41 -6.70
N ASP A 107 1.01 -19.59 -6.43
CA ASP A 107 1.77 -20.82 -6.55
C ASP A 107 2.51 -20.84 -7.90
N LEU A 108 3.59 -21.61 -7.98
CA LEU A 108 4.32 -21.90 -9.23
C LEU A 108 3.43 -22.58 -10.30
N ASP A 109 2.14 -22.72 -9.99
CA ASP A 109 1.04 -23.16 -10.82
C ASP A 109 0.47 -22.09 -11.75
N GLN A 110 1.10 -20.92 -11.88
CA GLN A 110 0.78 -20.00 -12.97
C GLN A 110 1.34 -20.54 -14.30
N PHE A 111 0.67 -21.58 -14.79
CA PHE A 111 1.04 -22.26 -16.00
C PHE A 111 0.71 -21.41 -17.22
N GLY A 112 1.70 -21.22 -18.10
CA GLY A 112 1.45 -20.71 -19.45
C GLY A 112 0.97 -21.86 -20.33
N LEU A 113 -0.13 -21.63 -21.07
CA LEU A 113 -0.58 -22.55 -22.10
C LEU A 113 -0.06 -22.07 -23.46
N TYR A 114 0.80 -22.86 -24.09
CA TYR A 114 1.32 -22.56 -25.42
C TYR A 114 0.64 -23.43 -26.49
N PHE A 115 0.49 -22.85 -27.69
CA PHE A 115 -0.14 -23.49 -28.85
C PHE A 115 0.79 -23.36 -30.07
N ASP A 116 0.99 -24.45 -30.80
CA ASP A 116 1.86 -24.48 -31.99
C ASP A 116 1.15 -24.05 -33.30
N GLY A 117 -0.18 -23.96 -33.30
CA GLY A 117 -0.97 -23.39 -34.40
C GLY A 117 -0.82 -24.13 -35.75
N ARG A 118 -0.57 -25.44 -35.72
CA ARG A 118 -0.32 -26.24 -36.92
C ARG A 118 -1.59 -26.38 -37.77
N LYS A 119 -1.44 -26.27 -39.08
CA LYS A 119 -2.50 -26.47 -40.06
C LYS A 119 -2.11 -27.54 -41.05
N ASP A 120 -2.69 -28.71 -40.90
CA ASP A 120 -2.42 -29.86 -41.77
C ASP A 120 -3.42 -29.86 -42.94
N ARG A 121 -2.92 -30.18 -44.13
CA ARG A 121 -3.70 -30.19 -45.37
C ARG A 121 -3.78 -31.61 -45.90
N THR A 122 -4.97 -32.19 -45.88
CA THR A 122 -5.22 -33.56 -46.34
C THR A 122 -5.98 -33.53 -47.66
N LEU A 123 -5.50 -34.28 -48.66
CA LEU A 123 -6.23 -34.47 -49.91
C LEU A 123 -7.27 -35.57 -49.72
N SER A 124 -8.53 -35.23 -49.95
CA SER A 124 -9.67 -36.15 -49.93
C SER A 124 -10.31 -36.22 -51.32
N MET A 125 -10.95 -37.35 -51.63
CA MET A 125 -11.75 -37.53 -52.83
C MET A 125 -13.22 -37.55 -52.45
N GLU A 126 -13.98 -36.56 -52.90
CA GLU A 126 -15.43 -36.45 -52.67
C GLU A 126 -16.06 -36.23 -54.06
N ASP A 127 -17.04 -37.05 -54.44
CA ASP A 127 -17.71 -37.01 -55.76
C ASP A 127 -16.77 -36.97 -56.98
N ASN A 128 -15.73 -37.82 -56.98
CA ASN A 128 -14.70 -37.86 -58.03
C ASN A 128 -13.92 -36.55 -58.22
N ARG A 129 -14.05 -35.58 -57.30
CA ARG A 129 -13.28 -34.33 -57.28
C ARG A 129 -12.29 -34.36 -56.12
N ARG A 130 -11.09 -33.83 -56.36
CA ARG A 130 -10.10 -33.63 -55.30
C ARG A 130 -10.55 -32.44 -54.45
N LYS A 131 -10.65 -32.66 -53.14
CA LYS A 131 -10.95 -31.63 -52.15
C LYS A 131 -9.82 -31.60 -51.12
N VAL A 132 -9.25 -30.43 -50.90
CA VAL A 132 -8.29 -30.20 -49.82
C VAL A 132 -9.09 -29.92 -48.55
N ILE A 133 -8.91 -30.75 -47.54
CA ILE A 133 -9.41 -30.51 -46.19
C ILE A 133 -8.26 -29.89 -45.39
N ILE A 134 -8.54 -28.83 -44.65
CA ILE A 134 -7.57 -28.16 -43.78
C ILE A 134 -8.03 -28.38 -42.35
N GLU A 135 -7.20 -29.06 -41.56
CA GLU A 135 -7.44 -29.31 -40.14
C GLU A 135 -6.44 -28.51 -39.30
N GLU A 136 -6.91 -27.91 -38.22
CA GLU A 136 -6.06 -27.21 -37.27
C GLU A 136 -5.79 -28.12 -36.08
N HIS A 137 -4.51 -28.43 -35.87
CA HIS A 137 -4.04 -29.24 -34.76
C HIS A 137 -3.33 -28.33 -33.76
N ILE A 138 -3.80 -28.38 -32.52
CA ILE A 138 -3.35 -27.49 -31.45
C ILE A 138 -2.79 -28.36 -30.34
N SER A 139 -1.48 -28.31 -30.15
CA SER A 139 -0.81 -28.94 -29.01
C SER A 139 -0.94 -28.04 -27.78
N LEU A 140 -1.31 -28.63 -26.63
CA LEU A 140 -1.46 -27.97 -25.35
C LEU A 140 -0.27 -28.29 -24.47
N VAL A 141 0.51 -27.27 -24.11
CA VAL A 141 1.75 -27.43 -23.36
C VAL A 141 1.75 -26.56 -22.12
N LYS A 142 2.22 -27.12 -21.00
CA LYS A 142 2.37 -26.45 -19.71
C LYS A 142 3.78 -25.87 -19.55
N GLU A 143 3.87 -24.61 -19.13
CA GLU A 143 5.12 -24.01 -18.65
C GLU A 143 5.12 -23.81 -17.13
N PRO A 144 6.29 -23.87 -16.45
CA PRO A 144 7.62 -24.09 -17.01
C PRO A 144 7.91 -25.58 -17.33
N GLY A 145 8.68 -25.84 -18.38
CA GLY A 145 9.20 -27.17 -18.71
C GLY A 145 8.59 -27.80 -19.97
N SER A 146 7.78 -27.04 -20.71
CA SER A 146 7.12 -27.47 -21.94
C SER A 146 6.47 -28.86 -21.84
N GLU A 147 5.76 -29.13 -20.74
CA GLU A 147 5.13 -30.43 -20.49
C GLU A 147 3.90 -30.61 -21.40
N TYR A 148 3.86 -31.69 -22.16
CA TYR A 148 2.73 -31.99 -23.04
C TYR A 148 1.48 -32.40 -22.24
N ILE A 149 0.42 -31.60 -22.31
CA ILE A 149 -0.86 -31.84 -21.61
C ILE A 149 -1.82 -32.67 -22.47
N GLY A 150 -1.83 -32.39 -23.78
CA GLY A 150 -2.71 -33.02 -24.77
C GLY A 150 -2.77 -32.23 -26.07
N HIS A 151 -3.73 -32.58 -26.94
CA HIS A 151 -3.98 -31.86 -28.18
C HIS A 151 -5.47 -31.77 -28.50
N VAL A 152 -5.81 -30.82 -29.36
CA VAL A 152 -7.14 -30.59 -29.89
C VAL A 152 -7.05 -30.52 -31.42
N SER A 153 -7.95 -31.22 -32.12
CA SER A 153 -8.04 -31.18 -33.58
C SER A 153 -9.39 -30.59 -33.98
N VAL A 154 -9.39 -29.55 -34.81
CA VAL A 154 -10.62 -28.91 -35.31
C VAL A 154 -10.60 -28.77 -36.83
N ASN A 155 -11.73 -29.08 -37.47
CA ASN A 155 -11.87 -28.97 -38.93
C ASN A 155 -11.91 -27.51 -39.44
N PHE A 156 -11.99 -26.53 -38.52
CA PHE A 156 -12.12 -25.12 -38.85
C PHE A 156 -11.36 -24.24 -37.87
N GLY A 157 -10.41 -23.46 -38.37
CA GLY A 157 -9.59 -22.51 -37.61
C GLY A 157 -10.30 -21.23 -37.17
N ARG A 158 -11.57 -21.32 -36.74
CA ARG A 158 -12.29 -20.16 -36.19
C ARG A 158 -11.95 -20.02 -34.70
N ALA A 159 -11.55 -18.83 -34.28
CA ALA A 159 -11.15 -18.55 -32.89
C ALA A 159 -12.19 -19.02 -31.85
N GLN A 160 -13.49 -18.84 -32.14
CA GLN A 160 -14.57 -19.32 -31.28
C GLN A 160 -14.60 -20.85 -31.15
N ILE A 161 -14.42 -21.57 -32.26
CA ILE A 161 -14.41 -23.04 -32.26
C ILE A 161 -13.17 -23.54 -31.50
N ILE A 162 -12.01 -22.95 -31.76
CA ILE A 162 -10.76 -23.27 -31.08
C ILE A 162 -10.90 -23.05 -29.57
N GLY A 163 -11.35 -21.87 -29.15
CA GLY A 163 -11.54 -21.54 -27.74
C GLY A 163 -12.51 -22.48 -27.02
N ASN A 164 -13.64 -22.80 -27.67
CA ASN A 164 -14.61 -23.74 -27.11
C ASN A 164 -14.02 -25.14 -26.94
N ASN A 165 -13.26 -25.64 -27.92
CA ASN A 165 -12.67 -26.98 -27.82
C ASN A 165 -11.56 -27.04 -26.76
N ILE A 166 -10.73 -25.99 -26.63
CA ILE A 166 -9.74 -25.88 -25.56
C ILE A 166 -10.44 -25.84 -24.20
N TYR A 167 -11.52 -25.07 -24.07
CA TYR A 167 -12.31 -25.01 -22.84
C TYR A 167 -12.93 -26.37 -22.49
N SER A 168 -13.53 -27.06 -23.46
CA SER A 168 -14.07 -28.41 -23.29
C SER A 168 -12.98 -29.43 -22.90
N PHE A 169 -11.77 -29.33 -23.46
CA PHE A 169 -10.64 -30.19 -23.10
C PHE A 169 -10.31 -30.11 -21.60
N PHE A 170 -10.33 -28.90 -21.03
CA PHE A 170 -10.08 -28.70 -19.59
C PHE A 170 -11.29 -29.01 -18.69
N LEU A 171 -12.53 -28.92 -19.21
CA LEU A 171 -13.73 -29.26 -18.44
C LEU A 171 -13.99 -30.76 -18.33
N MET A 172 -13.57 -31.55 -19.31
CA MET A 172 -13.83 -33.00 -19.35
C MET A 172 -12.71 -33.84 -18.71
N ARG A 173 -11.68 -33.20 -18.14
CA ARG A 173 -10.55 -33.83 -17.46
C ARG A 173 -10.58 -33.48 -15.98
#